data_AF-A0A835GBF6-F1
#
_entry.id   AF-A0A835GBF6-F1
#
_cell.length_a   1.000
_cell.length_b   1.000
_cell.length_c   1.000
_cell.angle_alpha   90.00
_cell.angle_beta   90.00
_cell.angle_gamma   90.00
#
_symmetry.space_group_name_H-M   'P 1'
#
loop_
_entity.id
_entity.type
_entity.pdbx_description
1 polymer ?
#
loop_
_entity_poly.entity_id
_entity_poly.type
_entity_poly.pdbx_seq_one_letter_code
_entity_poly.pdbx_strand_id
1 'polypeptide(L)'
;MKPYDGTRERGSCERIFNYRLSRARRVVENAFGVLSSVYRVLRKPMLLESETATKVVLATVRLYNYLRSNPNFISPGTFDTVQENGDVIPGSWRNEPPSQSLQPMAVVPRRATENATTISPT
;
A
#
# COMPACT_ATOMS: atom_id res chain seq x y z
N MET A 1 -15.76 -17.06 3.89
CA MET A 1 -17.12 -17.14 3.32
C MET A 1 -17.04 -17.40 1.83
N LYS A 2 -17.76 -18.40 1.32
CA LYS A 2 -17.73 -18.80 -0.09
C LYS A 2 -18.73 -17.95 -0.89
N PRO A 3 -18.38 -17.40 -2.06
CA PRO A 3 -19.35 -16.80 -2.98
C PRO A 3 -20.35 -17.86 -3.46
N TYR A 4 -21.55 -17.44 -3.85
CA TYR A 4 -22.47 -18.30 -4.60
C TYR A 4 -21.94 -18.50 -6.02
N ASP A 5 -21.94 -19.75 -6.47
CA ASP A 5 -21.39 -20.16 -7.76
C ASP A 5 -22.29 -19.71 -8.93
N GLY A 6 -21.73 -19.50 -10.13
CA GLY A 6 -22.49 -19.18 -11.35
C GLY A 6 -23.06 -17.74 -11.45
N THR A 7 -23.63 -17.42 -12.60
CA THR A 7 -24.25 -16.11 -12.87
C THR A 7 -25.62 -16.06 -12.22
N ARG A 8 -25.77 -15.18 -11.22
CA ARG A 8 -27.02 -15.01 -10.48
C ARG A 8 -27.90 -13.92 -11.10
N GLU A 9 -29.21 -14.11 -11.00
CA GLU A 9 -30.20 -13.17 -11.51
C GLU A 9 -30.02 -11.78 -10.90
N ARG A 10 -30.30 -10.75 -11.68
CA ARG A 10 -30.22 -9.36 -11.20
C ARG A 10 -31.26 -9.15 -10.10
N GLY A 11 -30.84 -8.65 -8.94
CA GLY A 11 -31.71 -8.42 -7.79
C GLY A 11 -31.81 -9.60 -6.81
N SER A 12 -31.28 -10.78 -7.15
CA SER A 12 -31.24 -11.92 -6.24
C SER A 12 -30.40 -11.64 -4.99
N CYS A 13 -30.81 -12.21 -3.85
CA CYS A 13 -30.08 -12.12 -2.60
C CYS A 13 -28.64 -12.63 -2.73
N GLU A 14 -28.43 -13.69 -3.52
CA GLU A 14 -27.13 -14.28 -3.80
C GLU A 14 -26.21 -13.32 -4.58
N ARG A 15 -26.75 -12.60 -5.57
CA ARG A 15 -25.98 -11.60 -6.31
C ARG A 15 -25.60 -10.42 -5.43
N ILE A 16 -26.53 -9.92 -4.61
CA ILE A 16 -26.29 -8.84 -3.66
C ILE A 16 -25.21 -9.27 -2.67
N PHE A 17 -25.30 -10.49 -2.14
CA PHE A 17 -24.30 -11.06 -1.26
C PHE A 17 -22.92 -11.12 -1.93
N ASN A 18 -22.82 -11.71 -3.13
CA ASN A 18 -21.55 -11.80 -3.87
C ASN A 18 -20.93 -10.42 -4.12
N TYR A 19 -21.75 -9.43 -4.50
CA TYR A 19 -21.28 -8.05 -4.69
C TYR A 19 -20.72 -7.45 -3.39
N ARG A 20 -21.43 -7.58 -2.26
CA ARG A 20 -20.96 -7.09 -0.96
C ARG A 20 -19.67 -7.78 -0.54
N LEU A 21 -19.58 -9.08 -0.74
CA LEU A 21 -18.39 -9.87 -0.45
C LEU A 21 -17.18 -9.42 -1.29
N SER A 22 -17.37 -9.23 -2.60
CA SER A 22 -16.32 -8.71 -3.48
C SER A 22 -15.90 -7.28 -3.10
N ARG A 23 -16.84 -6.41 -2.72
CA ARG A 23 -16.50 -5.07 -2.22
C ARG A 23 -15.66 -5.12 -0.94
N ALA A 24 -16.00 -6.00 0.00
CA ALA A 24 -15.23 -6.17 1.23
C ALA A 24 -13.80 -6.68 0.94
N ARG A 25 -13.66 -7.68 0.06
CA ARG A 25 -12.35 -8.19 -0.35
C ARG A 25 -11.48 -7.12 -0.99
N ARG A 26 -12.04 -6.31 -1.88
CA ARG A 26 -11.32 -5.22 -2.55
C ARG A 26 -10.73 -4.20 -1.57
N VAL A 27 -11.42 -3.88 -0.47
CA VAL A 27 -10.87 -2.99 0.57
C VAL A 27 -9.63 -3.61 1.22
N VAL A 28 -9.73 -4.89 1.57
CA VAL A 28 -8.62 -5.63 2.20
C VAL A 28 -7.44 -5.78 1.25
N GLU A 29 -7.69 -6.18 0.00
CA GLU A 29 -6.67 -6.31 -1.04
C GLU A 29 -5.97 -4.99 -1.35
N ASN A 30 -6.71 -3.88 -1.47
CA ASN A 30 -6.12 -2.56 -1.66
C ASN A 30 -5.20 -2.17 -0.50
N ALA A 31 -5.62 -2.41 0.74
CA ALA A 31 -4.82 -2.06 1.92
C ALA A 31 -3.51 -2.87 1.98
N PHE A 32 -3.58 -4.19 1.82
CA PHE A 32 -2.40 -5.06 1.81
C PHE A 32 -1.52 -4.83 0.59
N GLY A 33 -2.14 -4.61 -0.57
CA GLY A 33 -1.47 -4.29 -1.82
C GLY A 33 -0.56 -3.09 -1.67
N VAL A 34 -1.12 -1.95 -1.25
CA VAL A 34 -0.35 -0.72 -1.02
C VAL A 34 0.68 -0.88 0.09
N LEU A 35 0.33 -1.51 1.22
CA LEU A 35 1.32 -1.73 2.28
C LEU A 35 2.49 -2.59 1.81
N SER A 36 2.24 -3.63 1.03
CA SER A 36 3.30 -4.49 0.48
C SER A 36 4.11 -3.80 -0.63
N SER A 37 3.49 -2.89 -1.38
CA SER A 37 4.12 -2.06 -2.40
C SER A 37 5.13 -1.12 -1.74
N VAL A 38 4.72 -0.42 -0.67
CA VAL A 38 5.58 0.47 0.11
C VAL A 38 6.63 -0.30 0.93
N TYR A 39 6.22 -1.36 1.65
CA TYR A 39 7.08 -2.11 2.57
C TYR A 39 7.35 -3.51 2.06
N ARG A 40 8.51 -3.67 1.41
CA ARG A 40 8.96 -4.95 0.82
C ARG A 40 9.05 -6.10 1.83
N VAL A 41 9.20 -5.81 3.13
CA VAL A 41 9.22 -6.82 4.20
C VAL A 41 7.92 -7.64 4.25
N LEU A 42 6.79 -7.09 3.80
CA LEU A 42 5.49 -7.77 3.77
C LEU A 42 5.30 -8.68 2.55
N ARG A 43 6.22 -8.66 1.57
CA ARG A 43 6.08 -9.45 0.32
C ARG A 43 6.53 -10.90 0.45
N LYS A 44 7.35 -11.20 1.45
CA LYS A 44 7.90 -12.53 1.68
C LYS A 44 7.52 -13.00 3.08
N PRO A 45 7.40 -14.32 3.30
CA PRO A 45 7.27 -14.87 4.64
C PRO A 45 8.39 -14.34 5.54
N MET A 46 8.03 -13.85 6.72
CA MET A 46 9.00 -13.40 7.72
C MET A 46 9.54 -14.61 8.48
N LEU A 47 10.85 -14.83 8.46
CA LEU A 47 11.53 -15.83 9.28
C LEU A 47 11.74 -15.28 10.70
N LEU A 48 10.65 -14.87 11.35
CA LEU A 48 10.62 -14.25 12.67
C LEU A 48 9.61 -14.98 13.56
N GLU A 49 9.79 -14.88 14.87
CA GLU A 49 8.75 -15.28 15.81
C GLU A 49 7.47 -14.45 15.61
N SER A 50 6.31 -15.07 15.86
CA SER A 50 4.98 -14.46 15.69
C SER A 50 4.85 -13.09 16.39
N GLU A 51 5.40 -12.95 17.60
CA GLU A 51 5.36 -11.69 18.34
C GLU A 51 6.14 -10.58 17.61
N THR A 52 7.34 -10.90 17.12
CA THR A 52 8.18 -9.95 16.37
C THR A 52 7.55 -9.61 15.01
N ALA A 53 7.01 -10.60 14.30
CA ALA A 53 6.30 -10.37 13.04
C ALA A 53 5.10 -9.42 13.25
N THR A 54 4.36 -9.59 14.35
CA THR A 54 3.25 -8.70 14.72
C THR A 54 3.73 -7.26 14.93
N LYS A 55 4.85 -7.07 15.65
CA LYS A 55 5.46 -5.75 15.85
C LYS A 55 5.88 -5.10 14.52
N VAL A 56 6.46 -5.87 13.59
CA VAL A 56 6.82 -5.40 12.24
C VAL A 56 5.58 -4.91 11.49
N VAL A 57 4.51 -5.71 11.45
CA VAL A 57 3.26 -5.32 10.78
C VAL A 57 2.68 -4.04 11.39
N LEU A 58 2.58 -3.95 12.72
CA LEU A 58 2.08 -2.74 13.40
C LEU A 58 2.95 -1.51 13.12
N ALA A 59 4.27 -1.68 13.08
CA ALA A 59 5.19 -0.60 12.73
C ALA A 59 4.97 -0.11 11.29
N THR A 60 4.79 -1.01 10.32
CA THR A 60 4.50 -0.63 8.92
C THR A 60 3.19 0.16 8.80
N VAL A 61 2.14 -0.24 9.52
CA VAL A 61 0.85 0.47 9.54
C VAL A 61 1.00 1.86 10.16
N ARG A 62 1.71 1.97 11.29
CA ARG A 62 1.95 3.28 11.93
C ARG A 62 2.75 4.20 11.02
N LEU A 63 3.82 3.70 10.41
CA LEU A 63 4.66 4.47 9.49
C LEU A 63 3.88 4.88 8.24
N TYR A 64 3.03 4.00 7.71
CA TYR A 64 2.15 4.34 6.59
C TYR A 64 1.20 5.49 6.93
N ASN A 65 0.54 5.42 8.08
CA ASN A 65 -0.37 6.48 8.52
C ASN A 65 0.36 7.81 8.74
N TYR A 66 1.58 7.75 9.28
CA TYR A 66 2.44 8.93 9.42
C TYR A 66 2.78 9.53 8.05
N LEU A 67 3.25 8.72 7.09
CA LEU A 67 3.61 9.19 5.75
C LEU A 67 2.41 9.70 4.95
N ARG A 68 1.23 9.11 5.16
CA ARG A 68 -0.03 9.56 4.54
C ARG A 68 -0.44 10.97 4.94
N SER A 69 0.11 11.51 6.04
CA SER A 69 -0.08 12.94 6.38
C SER A 69 0.53 13.88 5.33
N ASN A 70 1.51 13.40 4.55
CA ASN A 70 2.05 14.13 3.42
C ASN A 70 1.19 13.87 2.16
N PRO A 71 0.58 14.90 1.55
CA PRO A 71 -0.28 14.73 0.38
C PRO A 71 0.43 14.15 -0.85
N ASN A 72 1.77 14.27 -0.91
CA ASN A 72 2.56 13.77 -2.03
C ASN A 72 2.98 12.30 -1.86
N PHE A 73 2.71 11.67 -0.72
CA PHE A 73 3.13 10.28 -0.47
C PHE A 73 2.35 9.26 -1.31
N ILE A 74 1.05 9.50 -1.51
CA ILE A 74 0.18 8.61 -2.29
C ILE A 74 -0.31 9.36 -3.52
N SER A 75 0.09 8.90 -4.70
CA SER A 75 -0.39 9.45 -5.95
C SER A 75 -1.85 9.07 -6.20
N PRO A 76 -2.66 9.96 -6.81
CA PRO A 76 -3.96 9.58 -7.34
C PRO A 76 -3.87 8.35 -8.25
N GLY A 77 -4.85 7.46 -8.17
CA GLY A 77 -4.83 6.19 -8.93
C GLY A 77 -3.99 5.08 -8.28
N THR A 78 -3.46 5.28 -7.06
CA THR A 78 -2.79 4.21 -6.33
C THR A 78 -3.73 3.04 -6.07
N PHE A 79 -4.96 3.27 -5.61
CA PHE A 79 -5.93 2.23 -5.24
C PHE A 79 -6.86 1.82 -6.38
N ASP A 80 -7.44 0.62 -6.29
CA ASP A 80 -8.50 0.18 -7.20
C ASP A 80 -9.76 1.07 -7.05
N THR A 81 -10.27 1.61 -8.15
CA THR A 81 -11.49 2.43 -8.17
C THR A 81 -12.63 1.71 -8.91
N VAL A 82 -13.88 2.06 -8.62
CA VAL A 82 -15.06 1.55 -9.35
C VAL A 82 -15.60 2.67 -10.19
N GLN A 83 -15.83 2.41 -11.46
CA GLN A 83 -16.53 3.32 -12.37
C GLN A 83 -18.05 3.24 -12.16
N GLU A 84 -18.79 4.22 -12.68
CA GLU A 84 -20.26 4.26 -12.58
C GLU A 84 -20.94 3.04 -13.24
N ASN A 85 -20.31 2.46 -14.26
CA ASN A 85 -20.77 1.26 -14.94
C ASN A 85 -20.54 -0.04 -14.12
N GLY A 86 -19.85 0.04 -12.97
CA GLY A 86 -19.53 -1.08 -12.11
C GLY A 86 -18.18 -1.76 -12.39
N ASP A 87 -17.45 -1.31 -13.41
CA ASP A 87 -16.14 -1.85 -13.74
C ASP A 87 -15.09 -1.39 -12.73
N VAL A 88 -14.16 -2.29 -12.40
CA VAL A 88 -13.05 -2.00 -11.48
C VAL A 88 -11.83 -1.58 -12.29
N ILE A 89 -11.36 -0.36 -12.07
CA ILE A 89 -10.06 0.09 -12.59
C ILE A 89 -8.99 -0.36 -11.58
N PRO A 90 -7.99 -1.16 -12.01
CA PRO A 90 -6.90 -1.57 -11.14
C PRO A 90 -6.02 -0.39 -10.75
N GLY A 91 -5.65 -0.31 -9.48
CA GLY A 91 -4.73 0.69 -8.96
C GLY A 91 -3.28 0.45 -9.37
N SER A 92 -2.47 1.50 -9.37
CA SER A 92 -1.07 1.43 -9.77
C SER A 92 -0.22 0.50 -8.88
N TRP A 93 -0.64 0.22 -7.64
CA TRP A 93 0.03 -0.73 -6.75
C TRP A 93 0.10 -2.16 -7.35
N ARG A 94 -0.79 -2.50 -8.29
CA ARG A 94 -0.80 -3.81 -8.97
C ARG A 94 0.26 -3.93 -10.07
N ASN A 95 0.81 -2.81 -10.54
CA ASN A 95 1.76 -2.76 -11.66
C ASN A 95 3.21 -2.64 -11.19
N GLU A 96 3.50 -3.00 -9.94
CA GLU A 96 4.86 -2.91 -9.42
C GLU A 96 5.81 -3.85 -10.16
N PRO A 97 6.92 -3.34 -10.72
CA PRO A 97 7.91 -4.18 -11.36
C PRO A 97 8.53 -5.15 -10.34
N PRO A 98 8.92 -6.36 -10.76
CA PRO A 98 9.58 -7.32 -9.88
C PRO A 98 10.81 -6.67 -9.25
N SER A 99 10.87 -6.73 -7.92
CA SER A 99 11.93 -6.26 -7.00
C SER A 99 13.19 -5.72 -7.69
N GLN A 100 13.15 -4.52 -8.27
CA GLN A 100 14.40 -3.90 -8.67
C GLN A 100 15.15 -3.52 -7.38
N SER A 101 16.40 -3.97 -7.32
CA SER A 101 17.37 -3.70 -6.25
C SER A 101 17.28 -2.25 -5.79
N LEU A 102 17.56 -2.01 -4.51
CA LEU A 102 17.66 -0.67 -3.92
C LEU A 102 18.28 0.28 -4.95
N GLN A 103 17.50 1.25 -5.42
CA GLN A 103 18.06 2.31 -6.24
C GLN A 103 19.20 2.92 -5.42
N PRO A 104 20.42 3.05 -5.99
CA PRO A 104 21.51 3.65 -5.25
C PRO A 104 21.03 4.96 -4.66
N MET A 105 21.13 5.11 -3.33
CA MET A 105 20.91 6.41 -2.73
C MET A 105 21.80 7.40 -3.47
N ALA A 106 21.24 8.51 -3.94
CA ALA A 106 22.06 9.60 -4.44
C ALA A 106 23.09 9.91 -3.35
N VAL A 107 24.36 9.76 -3.69
CA VAL A 107 25.45 10.12 -2.78
C VAL A 107 25.41 11.62 -2.68
N VAL A 108 24.59 12.14 -1.75
CA VAL A 108 24.64 13.53 -1.37
C VAL A 108 25.97 13.68 -0.62
N PRO A 109 26.94 14.44 -1.15
CA PRO A 109 28.17 14.69 -0.42
C PRO A 109 27.76 15.27 0.94
N ARG A 110 28.26 14.65 2.02
CA ARG A 110 28.11 15.22 3.36
C ARG A 110 28.68 16.63 3.28
N ARG A 111 27.87 17.66 3.55
CA ARG A 111 28.40 19.01 3.72
C ARG A 111 29.49 18.89 4.78
N ALA A 112 30.73 19.17 4.39
CA ALA A 112 31.84 19.20 5.32
C ALA A 112 31.48 20.16 6.47
N THR A 113 31.93 19.84 7.68
CA THR A 113 31.75 20.63 8.91
C THR A 113 32.33 22.05 8.83
N GLU A 114 32.97 22.41 7.72
CA GLU A 114 33.62 23.70 7.47
C GLU A 114 32.63 24.85 7.24
N ASN A 115 31.36 24.58 6.94
CA ASN A 115 30.34 25.62 6.74
C ASN A 115 29.62 26.06 8.04
N ALA A 116 30.04 25.58 9.21
CA ALA A 116 29.44 25.96 10.50
C ALA A 116 29.89 27.35 11.01
N THR A 117 30.86 27.99 10.36
CA THR A 117 31.46 29.25 10.84
C THR A 117 30.91 30.53 10.19
N THR A 118 29.94 30.43 9.28
CA THR A 118 29.27 31.61 8.69
C THR A 118 27.82 31.71 9.16
N ILE A 119 27.65 31.87 10.48
CA ILE A 119 26.46 32.53 11.02
C ILE A 119 26.97 33.69 11.87
N SER A 120 27.29 34.79 11.20
CA SER A 120 27.52 36.08 11.83
C SER A 120 26.22 36.55 12.50
N PRO A 121 26.26 37.12 13.72
CA PRO A 121 25.09 37.74 14.31
C PRO A 121 24.82 39.07 13.61
N THR A 122 23.59 39.25 13.12
CA THR A 122 22.95 40.54 12.93
C THR A 122 21.64 40.52 13.67
#